data_AF-A0A832CAK7-F1
#
_entry.id   AF-A0A832CAK7-F1
#
_cell.length_a   1.000
_cell.length_b   1.000
_cell.length_c   1.000
_cell.angle_alpha   90.00
_cell.angle_beta   90.00
_cell.angle_gamma   90.00
#
_symmetry.space_group_name_H-M   'P 1'
#
loop_
_entity.id
_entity.type
_entity.pdbx_description
1 polymer ?
#
loop_
_entity_poly.entity_id
_entity_poly.type
_entity_poly.pdbx_seq_one_letter_code
_entity_poly.pdbx_strand_id
1 'polypeptide(L)'
;MDLNIIIGGPQGGGVETAGMLLIRAVASAGLEVLGVREYHSNIKGKHSYFHVRAADRAVSSIKLPADILGGLDSEALATHFSEVREGGVVIYDEAMEGRPLTNSPSMDPAKVGRVRSFLAEKGINDSVEGLRNYLEKEGVRVYALPFSKIISNILKGTSIPIERTMNTAVTSAILSIMGFEKGIVYGAIDTLFAGKAGVVEVNRKVVDAVYERLSKVEKVQFVKKDEREQVGGKRGRRLLLAGAEAVAVGKIIGGLRVQTYYPITPAADESMAIEEIPKIFDDEGRVIGTPIVVQTEDEISAIGMAIGGALTGVRSATSTSGPGFSLMVEGFGWAGINEVPLVITYYQRGGPSTGLPTRHSQSDLIFSIFAGHGEFSRIVIASGDHQEAMEDAIKCFNYAEIFQVPVIHLLDKGLANSVTTLPVPSPDIKIDRGVVVDGTEDYKRFKFTESGISPRAFLGKSIQWYTGDEHNERGNISEDPFVREEMYRKRMEKREKVLKEVPDRDKAKFYGSDGYEDLILTWGTTKGAALDALPTLNALGKNVAMLQVRMMEPFPADYVWKFIAKARRIVSIEANYTGQLAWLISHYCRREVDYRVLKYNGRSVSEDEVISAYRRIIEGERRIVLTGGE
;
A
#
# COMPACT_ATOMS: atom_id res chain seq x y z
N MET A 1 -16.37 -13.85 10.93
CA MET A 1 -16.22 -14.24 9.51
C MET A 1 -14.92 -13.66 8.98
N ASP A 2 -14.13 -14.47 8.26
CA ASP A 2 -12.86 -14.05 7.66
C ASP A 2 -12.66 -14.89 6.39
N LEU A 3 -12.91 -14.32 5.22
CA LEU A 3 -12.90 -15.01 3.93
C LEU A 3 -11.85 -14.43 2.99
N ASN A 4 -11.06 -15.29 2.38
CA ASN A 4 -9.98 -14.96 1.45
C ASN A 4 -10.32 -15.46 0.06
N ILE A 5 -10.39 -14.54 -0.90
CA ILE A 5 -10.82 -14.80 -2.28
C ILE A 5 -9.71 -14.41 -3.24
N ILE A 6 -9.42 -15.28 -4.20
CA ILE A 6 -8.58 -14.96 -5.36
C ILE A 6 -9.48 -14.91 -6.59
N ILE A 7 -9.38 -13.85 -7.39
CA ILE A 7 -9.96 -13.80 -8.73
C ILE A 7 -8.88 -13.40 -9.73
N GLY A 8 -8.66 -14.24 -10.73
CA GLY A 8 -7.51 -14.12 -11.64
C GLY A 8 -7.89 -14.26 -13.11
N GLY A 9 -7.06 -13.70 -13.99
CA GLY A 9 -7.20 -13.78 -15.43
C GLY A 9 -6.27 -12.85 -16.19
N PRO A 10 -6.46 -12.68 -17.50
CA PRO A 10 -5.53 -11.93 -18.33
C PRO A 10 -5.69 -10.41 -18.12
N GLN A 11 -4.57 -9.70 -18.10
CA GLN A 11 -4.54 -8.23 -18.08
C GLN A 11 -5.30 -7.68 -19.30
N GLY A 12 -6.23 -6.75 -19.05
CA GLY A 12 -7.16 -6.23 -20.05
C GLY A 12 -8.44 -7.06 -20.21
N GLY A 13 -8.54 -8.24 -19.57
CA GLY A 13 -9.72 -9.12 -19.55
C GLY A 13 -10.76 -8.80 -18.48
N GLY A 14 -10.66 -7.64 -17.80
CA GLY A 14 -11.65 -7.21 -16.82
C GLY A 14 -11.43 -7.70 -15.38
N VAL A 15 -10.25 -8.22 -15.04
CA VAL A 15 -9.85 -8.64 -13.68
C VAL A 15 -10.02 -7.49 -12.67
N GLU A 16 -9.58 -6.28 -13.02
CA GLU A 16 -9.75 -5.07 -12.20
C GLU A 16 -11.22 -4.82 -11.84
N THR A 17 -12.07 -4.86 -12.86
CA THR A 17 -13.51 -4.67 -12.71
C THR A 17 -14.13 -5.77 -11.84
N ALA A 18 -13.65 -7.01 -11.97
CA ALA A 18 -14.08 -8.14 -11.15
C ALA A 18 -13.72 -7.94 -9.67
N GLY A 19 -12.45 -7.60 -9.40
CA GLY A 19 -11.93 -7.31 -8.06
C GLY A 19 -12.67 -6.15 -7.40
N MET A 20 -12.84 -5.02 -8.11
CA MET A 20 -13.55 -3.86 -7.58
C MET A 20 -15.05 -4.10 -7.40
N LEU A 21 -15.69 -4.90 -8.26
CA LEU A 21 -17.08 -5.31 -8.06
C LEU A 21 -17.21 -6.13 -6.77
N LEU A 22 -16.32 -7.10 -6.55
CA LEU A 22 -16.29 -7.93 -5.35
C LEU A 22 -16.07 -7.06 -4.10
N ILE A 23 -15.02 -6.23 -4.09
CA ILE A 23 -14.67 -5.34 -2.97
C ILE A 23 -15.83 -4.39 -2.63
N ARG A 24 -16.44 -3.75 -3.63
CA ARG A 24 -17.57 -2.83 -3.40
C ARG A 24 -18.79 -3.56 -2.84
N ALA A 25 -19.10 -4.76 -3.36
CA ALA A 25 -20.22 -5.55 -2.88
C ALA A 25 -20.05 -5.92 -1.40
N VAL A 26 -18.90 -6.49 -1.02
CA VAL A 26 -18.64 -6.90 0.38
C VAL A 26 -18.55 -5.69 1.32
N ALA A 27 -17.93 -4.58 0.89
CA ALA A 27 -17.86 -3.35 1.70
C ALA A 27 -19.25 -2.72 1.91
N SER A 28 -20.10 -2.74 0.88
CA SER A 28 -21.48 -2.24 0.97
C SER A 28 -22.36 -3.12 1.86
N ALA A 29 -22.02 -4.40 2.00
CA ALA A 29 -22.63 -5.31 2.96
C ALA A 29 -22.14 -5.08 4.41
N GLY A 30 -21.31 -4.06 4.66
CA GLY A 30 -20.85 -3.67 6.00
C GLY A 30 -19.55 -4.33 6.46
N LEU A 31 -18.85 -5.05 5.57
CA LEU A 31 -17.59 -5.71 5.92
C LEU A 31 -16.40 -4.77 5.88
N GLU A 32 -15.34 -5.16 6.59
CA GLU A 32 -13.99 -4.67 6.33
C GLU A 32 -13.41 -5.48 5.17
N VAL A 33 -12.68 -4.79 4.31
CA VAL A 33 -12.12 -5.39 3.10
C VAL A 33 -10.68 -4.94 2.89
N LEU A 34 -9.84 -5.87 2.46
CA LEU A 34 -8.53 -5.58 1.88
C LEU A 34 -8.46 -6.26 0.51
N GLY A 35 -8.36 -5.46 -0.55
CA GLY A 35 -8.09 -5.96 -1.90
C GLY A 35 -6.65 -5.66 -2.29
N VAL A 36 -5.86 -6.68 -2.61
CA VAL A 36 -4.49 -6.53 -3.11
C VAL A 36 -4.44 -6.94 -4.57
N ARG A 37 -3.99 -6.00 -5.42
CA ARG A 37 -3.84 -6.23 -6.86
C ARG A 37 -2.42 -6.63 -7.22
N GLU A 38 -2.32 -7.70 -8.01
CA GLU A 38 -1.08 -8.20 -8.54
C GLU A 38 -1.12 -8.33 -10.07
N TYR A 39 -0.12 -7.74 -10.73
CA TYR A 39 -0.05 -7.65 -12.19
C TYR A 39 1.40 -7.58 -12.66
N HIS A 40 1.62 -7.90 -13.93
CA HIS A 40 2.95 -7.82 -14.55
C HIS A 40 3.18 -6.43 -15.13
N SER A 41 4.45 -6.09 -15.38
CA SER A 41 4.85 -4.89 -16.14
C SER A 41 4.50 -5.06 -17.63
N ASN A 42 3.21 -5.15 -17.91
CA ASN A 42 2.61 -5.46 -19.20
C ASN A 42 1.23 -4.82 -19.27
N ILE A 43 0.81 -4.35 -20.44
CA ILE A 43 -0.47 -3.64 -20.59
C ILE A 43 -1.64 -4.62 -20.82
N LYS A 44 -1.42 -5.68 -21.61
CA LYS A 44 -2.44 -6.69 -21.93
C LYS A 44 -1.83 -8.08 -22.15
N GLY A 45 -2.55 -9.09 -21.68
CA GLY A 45 -2.29 -10.49 -21.98
C GLY A 45 -1.67 -11.28 -20.83
N LYS A 46 -0.68 -10.72 -20.10
CA LYS A 46 -0.10 -11.41 -18.93
C LYS A 46 -1.14 -11.65 -17.84
N HIS A 47 -0.95 -12.67 -17.00
CA HIS A 47 -1.83 -12.94 -15.86
C HIS A 47 -1.80 -11.80 -14.83
N SER A 48 -2.97 -11.55 -14.24
CA SER A 48 -3.18 -10.66 -13.10
C SER A 48 -4.28 -11.21 -12.21
N TYR A 49 -4.23 -10.86 -10.94
CA TYR A 49 -5.24 -11.29 -9.97
C TYR A 49 -5.49 -10.25 -8.90
N PHE A 50 -6.64 -10.37 -8.25
CA PHE A 50 -6.96 -9.73 -6.99
C PHE A 50 -7.03 -10.79 -5.90
N HIS A 51 -6.33 -10.52 -4.80
CA HIS A 51 -6.58 -11.19 -3.54
C HIS A 51 -7.46 -10.27 -2.69
N VAL A 52 -8.70 -10.68 -2.42
CA VAL A 52 -9.66 -9.95 -1.60
C VAL A 52 -9.87 -10.70 -0.30
N ARG A 53 -9.58 -10.05 0.83
CA ARG A 53 -9.94 -10.52 2.16
C ARG A 53 -11.12 -9.72 2.68
N ALA A 54 -12.18 -10.40 3.09
CA ALA A 54 -13.39 -9.80 3.64
C ALA A 54 -13.67 -10.35 5.05
N ALA A 55 -13.81 -9.46 6.03
CA ALA A 55 -13.97 -9.85 7.42
C ALA A 55 -14.97 -8.97 8.17
N ASP A 56 -15.54 -9.51 9.25
CA ASP A 56 -16.39 -8.77 10.20
C ASP A 56 -15.57 -7.98 11.24
N ARG A 57 -14.25 -8.11 11.20
CA ARG A 57 -13.29 -7.36 12.00
C ARG A 57 -12.32 -6.60 11.09
N ALA A 58 -11.59 -5.65 11.66
CA ALA A 58 -10.47 -5.03 10.97
C ALA A 58 -9.44 -6.10 10.54
N VAL A 59 -8.98 -5.98 9.30
CA VAL A 59 -7.94 -6.82 8.68
C VAL A 59 -6.99 -5.89 7.93
N SER A 60 -5.71 -6.22 7.93
CA SER A 60 -4.66 -5.35 7.35
C SER A 60 -3.65 -6.11 6.51
N SER A 61 -3.85 -7.40 6.30
CA SER A 61 -3.01 -8.25 5.47
C SER A 61 -3.79 -9.31 4.71
N ILE A 62 -3.18 -9.83 3.65
CA ILE A 62 -3.66 -11.04 2.98
C ILE A 62 -3.41 -12.27 3.85
N LYS A 63 -4.21 -13.31 3.64
CA LYS A 63 -4.05 -14.60 4.30
C LYS A 63 -4.27 -15.72 3.29
N LEU A 64 -3.33 -16.67 3.28
CA LEU A 64 -3.42 -17.89 2.51
C LEU A 64 -3.48 -19.11 3.45
N PRO A 65 -3.95 -20.26 2.97
CA PRO A 65 -4.61 -20.49 1.67
C PRO A 65 -5.99 -19.80 1.54
N ALA A 66 -6.42 -19.53 0.31
CA ALA A 66 -7.69 -18.89 -0.03
C ALA A 66 -8.89 -19.83 0.15
N ASP A 67 -10.04 -19.27 0.55
CA ASP A 67 -11.32 -19.95 0.65
C ASP A 67 -11.97 -20.17 -0.71
N ILE A 68 -11.84 -19.20 -1.63
CA ILE A 68 -12.49 -19.20 -2.94
C ILE A 68 -11.51 -18.76 -4.03
N LEU A 69 -11.43 -19.51 -5.12
CA LEU A 69 -10.72 -19.14 -6.34
C LEU A 69 -11.71 -19.00 -7.51
N GLY A 70 -11.75 -17.82 -8.11
CA GLY A 70 -12.44 -17.54 -9.37
C GLY A 70 -11.46 -17.47 -10.54
N GLY A 71 -11.52 -18.43 -11.47
CA GLY A 71 -10.70 -18.44 -12.68
C GLY A 71 -11.45 -17.82 -13.87
N LEU A 72 -10.91 -16.72 -14.43
CA LEU A 72 -11.41 -16.14 -15.69
C LEU A 72 -10.76 -16.78 -16.93
N ASP A 73 -9.70 -17.56 -16.75
CA ASP A 73 -9.05 -18.40 -17.76
C ASP A 73 -8.34 -19.61 -17.13
N SER A 74 -7.76 -20.48 -17.96
CA SER A 74 -7.05 -21.67 -17.50
C SER A 74 -5.70 -21.33 -16.83
N GLU A 75 -5.06 -20.22 -17.20
CA GLU A 75 -3.83 -19.76 -16.55
C GLU A 75 -4.07 -19.36 -15.10
N ALA A 76 -5.17 -18.67 -14.79
CA ALA A 76 -5.53 -18.33 -13.41
C ALA A 76 -5.72 -19.58 -12.55
N LEU A 77 -6.37 -20.63 -13.09
CA LEU A 77 -6.52 -21.91 -12.39
C LEU A 77 -5.16 -22.58 -12.19
N ALA A 78 -4.36 -22.71 -13.25
CA ALA A 78 -3.01 -23.29 -13.19
C ALA A 78 -2.08 -22.56 -12.23
N THR A 79 -2.32 -21.27 -12.02
CA THR A 79 -1.47 -20.42 -11.20
C THR A 79 -1.77 -20.53 -9.71
N HIS A 80 -3.05 -20.62 -9.34
CA HIS A 80 -3.52 -20.49 -7.96
C HIS A 80 -4.14 -21.74 -7.35
N PHE A 81 -4.31 -22.85 -8.08
CA PHE A 81 -4.99 -24.03 -7.55
C PHE A 81 -4.39 -24.56 -6.23
N SER A 82 -3.07 -24.48 -6.07
CA SER A 82 -2.33 -24.90 -4.87
C SER A 82 -2.46 -23.92 -3.70
N GLU A 83 -2.99 -22.73 -3.94
CA GLU A 83 -3.24 -21.72 -2.92
C GLU A 83 -4.67 -21.80 -2.38
N VAL A 84 -5.49 -22.76 -2.82
CA VAL A 84 -6.85 -23.00 -2.30
C VAL A 84 -6.81 -23.97 -1.14
N ARG A 85 -7.53 -23.66 -0.07
CA ARG A 85 -7.55 -24.51 1.13
C ARG A 85 -8.34 -25.79 0.93
N GLU A 86 -8.07 -26.78 1.76
CA GLU A 86 -8.93 -27.97 1.89
C GLU A 86 -10.37 -27.56 2.24
N GLY A 87 -11.35 -28.15 1.54
CA GLY A 87 -12.77 -27.78 1.66
C GLY A 87 -13.11 -26.41 1.04
N GLY A 88 -12.17 -25.75 0.37
CA GLY A 88 -12.37 -24.50 -0.35
C GLY A 88 -13.19 -24.66 -1.62
N VAL A 89 -13.34 -23.57 -2.37
CA VAL A 89 -14.18 -23.51 -3.57
C VAL A 89 -13.39 -23.01 -4.78
N VAL A 90 -13.55 -23.67 -5.93
CA VAL A 90 -13.03 -23.22 -7.22
C VAL A 90 -14.19 -23.01 -8.19
N ILE A 91 -14.22 -21.86 -8.88
CA ILE A 91 -15.29 -21.47 -9.80
C ILE A 91 -14.66 -21.05 -11.13
N TYR A 92 -15.14 -21.62 -12.23
CA TYR A 92 -14.73 -21.24 -13.58
C TYR A 92 -15.82 -21.57 -14.61
N ASP A 93 -15.60 -21.16 -15.86
CA ASP A 93 -16.50 -21.44 -16.98
C ASP A 93 -16.26 -22.85 -17.56
N GLU A 94 -17.30 -23.67 -17.66
CA GLU A 94 -17.20 -25.05 -18.19
C GLU A 94 -16.64 -25.11 -19.63
N ALA A 95 -16.70 -24.00 -20.38
CA ALA A 95 -16.06 -23.89 -21.70
C ALA A 95 -14.51 -23.94 -21.66
N MET A 96 -13.91 -23.95 -20.46
CA MET A 96 -12.49 -24.18 -20.24
C MET A 96 -12.13 -25.66 -20.10
N GLU A 97 -13.11 -26.55 -19.97
CA GLU A 97 -12.86 -27.99 -19.88
C GLU A 97 -12.08 -28.50 -21.11
N GLY A 98 -11.14 -29.42 -20.87
CA GLY A 98 -10.21 -29.93 -21.87
C GLY A 98 -9.09 -28.96 -22.30
N ARG A 99 -9.12 -27.67 -21.91
CA ARG A 99 -8.00 -26.76 -22.19
C ARG A 99 -6.78 -27.13 -21.34
N PRO A 100 -5.56 -27.08 -21.90
CA PRO A 100 -4.34 -27.30 -21.15
C PRO A 100 -4.07 -26.20 -20.12
N LEU A 101 -3.44 -26.56 -19.01
CA LEU A 101 -2.99 -25.66 -17.96
C LEU A 101 -1.61 -25.07 -18.29
N THR A 102 -0.77 -25.83 -18.98
CA THR A 102 0.64 -25.47 -19.22
C THR A 102 0.93 -24.90 -20.61
N ASN A 103 -0.09 -24.81 -21.47
CA ASN A 103 0.03 -24.24 -22.82
C ASN A 103 -0.55 -22.81 -22.88
N SER A 104 -0.15 -21.97 -21.92
CA SER A 104 -0.47 -20.55 -21.95
C SER A 104 0.73 -19.72 -22.43
N PRO A 105 0.61 -18.98 -23.55
CA PRO A 105 1.68 -18.10 -24.03
C PRO A 105 2.06 -16.98 -23.05
N SER A 106 1.15 -16.60 -22.14
CA SER A 106 1.39 -15.56 -21.13
C SER A 106 2.13 -16.07 -19.90
N MET A 107 2.09 -17.37 -19.62
CA MET A 107 2.72 -17.92 -18.42
C MET A 107 4.25 -17.92 -18.53
N ASP A 108 4.92 -17.60 -17.43
CA ASP A 108 6.38 -17.65 -17.37
C ASP A 108 6.89 -19.10 -17.53
N PRO A 109 7.94 -19.37 -18.35
CA PRO A 109 8.46 -20.72 -18.54
C PRO A 109 8.87 -21.43 -17.24
N ALA A 110 9.37 -20.70 -16.24
CA ALA A 110 9.71 -21.29 -14.95
C ALA A 110 8.44 -21.71 -14.18
N LYS A 111 7.34 -20.95 -14.29
CA LYS A 111 6.04 -21.33 -13.71
C LYS A 111 5.46 -22.53 -14.45
N VAL A 112 5.52 -22.55 -15.79
CA VAL A 112 5.15 -23.72 -16.61
C VAL A 112 5.90 -24.98 -16.14
N GLY A 113 7.21 -24.88 -15.91
CA GLY A 113 8.02 -25.98 -15.39
C GLY A 113 7.55 -26.48 -14.01
N ARG A 114 7.22 -25.56 -13.10
CA ARG A 114 6.69 -25.91 -11.76
C ARG A 114 5.33 -26.60 -11.86
N VAL A 115 4.41 -26.07 -12.67
CA VAL A 115 3.08 -26.67 -12.87
C VAL A 115 3.20 -28.06 -13.49
N ARG A 116 4.01 -28.23 -14.54
CA ARG A 116 4.26 -29.55 -15.15
C ARG A 116 4.83 -30.56 -14.16
N SER A 117 5.77 -30.14 -13.33
CA SER A 117 6.38 -31.00 -12.31
C SER A 117 5.32 -31.47 -11.29
N PHE A 118 4.47 -30.55 -10.83
CA PHE A 118 3.37 -30.87 -9.93
C PHE A 118 2.36 -31.83 -10.56
N LEU A 119 1.91 -31.55 -11.79
CA LEU A 119 0.96 -32.40 -12.51
C LEU A 119 1.52 -33.82 -12.70
N ALA A 120 2.80 -33.94 -13.07
CA ALA A 120 3.48 -35.22 -13.21
C ALA A 120 3.60 -35.98 -11.87
N GLU A 121 4.01 -35.28 -10.80
CA GLU A 121 4.13 -35.87 -9.45
C GLU A 121 2.78 -36.42 -8.93
N LYS A 122 1.69 -35.70 -9.21
CA LYS A 122 0.33 -36.08 -8.78
C LYS A 122 -0.43 -36.96 -9.77
N GLY A 123 0.15 -37.27 -10.93
CA GLY A 123 -0.49 -38.07 -11.98
C GLY A 123 -1.72 -37.40 -12.60
N ILE A 124 -1.71 -36.07 -12.71
CA ILE A 124 -2.81 -35.26 -13.24
C ILE A 124 -2.57 -34.99 -14.72
N ASN A 125 -3.59 -35.22 -15.56
CA ASN A 125 -3.52 -34.83 -16.97
C ASN A 125 -3.44 -33.29 -17.09
N ASP A 126 -2.65 -32.78 -18.04
CA ASP A 126 -2.54 -31.35 -18.32
C ASP A 126 -3.80 -30.81 -19.01
N SER A 127 -4.89 -30.71 -18.23
CA SER A 127 -6.15 -30.13 -18.62
C SER A 127 -6.89 -29.56 -17.40
N VAL A 128 -7.77 -28.59 -17.63
CA VAL A 128 -8.68 -28.07 -16.60
C VAL A 128 -9.53 -29.19 -15.97
N GLU A 129 -9.98 -30.14 -16.77
CA GLU A 129 -10.75 -31.30 -16.29
C GLU A 129 -9.92 -32.20 -15.37
N GLY A 130 -8.66 -32.44 -15.74
CA GLY A 130 -7.72 -33.20 -14.92
C GLY A 130 -7.52 -32.53 -13.56
N LEU A 131 -7.33 -31.21 -13.54
CA LEU A 131 -7.22 -30.43 -12.32
C LEU A 131 -8.52 -30.47 -11.50
N ARG A 132 -9.70 -30.33 -12.11
CA ARG A 132 -10.98 -30.45 -11.40
C ARG A 132 -11.09 -31.79 -10.67
N ASN A 133 -10.85 -32.89 -11.39
CA ASN A 133 -10.94 -34.23 -10.81
C ASN A 133 -9.97 -34.43 -9.63
N TYR A 134 -8.76 -33.85 -9.74
CA TYR A 134 -7.79 -33.84 -8.63
C TYR A 134 -8.31 -33.02 -7.44
N LEU A 135 -8.77 -31.80 -7.66
CA LEU A 135 -9.25 -30.91 -6.60
C LEU A 135 -10.45 -31.50 -5.86
N GLU A 136 -11.41 -32.08 -6.58
CA GLU A 136 -12.57 -32.77 -5.99
C GLU A 136 -12.14 -33.96 -5.10
N LYS A 137 -11.10 -34.70 -5.51
CA LYS A 137 -10.52 -35.79 -4.72
C LYS A 137 -9.83 -35.28 -3.44
N GLU A 138 -9.20 -34.11 -3.50
CA GLU A 138 -8.61 -33.42 -2.34
C GLU A 138 -9.65 -32.66 -1.49
N GLY A 139 -10.95 -32.87 -1.74
CA GLY A 139 -12.04 -32.30 -0.95
C GLY A 139 -12.36 -30.83 -1.28
N VAL A 140 -11.79 -30.26 -2.34
CA VAL A 140 -12.14 -28.92 -2.84
C VAL A 140 -13.41 -29.01 -3.67
N ARG A 141 -14.35 -28.09 -3.46
CA ARG A 141 -15.62 -28.07 -4.19
C ARG A 141 -15.47 -27.24 -5.47
N VAL A 142 -15.69 -27.87 -6.61
CA VAL A 142 -15.51 -27.22 -7.91
C VAL A 142 -16.86 -26.93 -8.57
N TYR A 143 -17.05 -25.69 -9.02
CA TYR A 143 -18.21 -25.24 -9.78
C TYR A 143 -17.78 -24.84 -11.19
N ALA A 144 -17.83 -25.81 -12.11
CA ALA A 144 -17.78 -25.56 -13.55
C ALA A 144 -19.18 -25.10 -14.01
N LEU A 145 -19.33 -23.82 -14.32
CA LEU A 145 -20.64 -23.22 -14.66
C LEU A 145 -20.67 -22.79 -16.13
N PRO A 146 -21.85 -22.81 -16.79
CA PRO A 146 -21.99 -22.47 -18.21
C PRO A 146 -21.99 -20.95 -18.46
N PHE A 147 -21.01 -20.22 -17.93
CA PHE A 147 -20.98 -18.76 -17.99
C PHE A 147 -20.94 -18.25 -19.43
N SER A 148 -20.10 -18.81 -20.30
CA SER A 148 -20.05 -18.40 -21.72
C SER A 148 -21.40 -18.58 -22.40
N LYS A 149 -22.13 -19.66 -22.10
CA LYS A 149 -23.45 -19.94 -22.68
C LYS A 149 -24.52 -18.99 -22.14
N ILE A 150 -24.50 -18.70 -20.84
CA ILE A 150 -25.40 -17.72 -20.19
C ILE A 150 -25.19 -16.34 -20.83
N ILE A 151 -23.94 -15.88 -20.88
CA ILE A 151 -23.58 -14.56 -21.39
C ILE A 151 -23.92 -14.45 -22.88
N SER A 152 -23.55 -15.45 -23.69
CA SER A 152 -23.85 -15.45 -25.13
C SER A 152 -25.33 -15.30 -25.44
N ASN A 153 -26.21 -15.91 -24.63
CA ASN A 153 -27.65 -15.78 -24.80
C ASN A 153 -28.17 -14.38 -24.44
N ILE A 154 -27.63 -13.77 -23.40
CA ILE A 154 -28.01 -12.42 -22.95
C ILE A 154 -27.50 -11.34 -23.92
N LEU A 155 -26.30 -11.54 -24.46
CA LEU A 155 -25.63 -10.58 -25.36
C LEU A 155 -26.11 -10.66 -26.81
N LYS A 156 -27.05 -11.55 -27.17
CA LYS A 156 -27.59 -11.63 -28.54
C LYS A 156 -28.12 -10.27 -28.98
N GLY A 157 -27.55 -9.73 -30.06
CA GLY A 157 -27.92 -8.42 -30.60
C GLY A 157 -27.25 -7.22 -29.92
N THR A 158 -26.26 -7.45 -29.03
CA THR A 158 -25.45 -6.40 -28.40
C THR A 158 -24.02 -6.40 -28.96
N SER A 159 -23.32 -5.27 -28.84
CA SER A 159 -21.89 -5.13 -29.22
C SER A 159 -20.93 -5.34 -28.05
N ILE A 160 -21.44 -5.75 -26.88
CA ILE A 160 -20.62 -5.94 -25.67
C ILE A 160 -19.87 -7.27 -25.80
N PRO A 161 -18.54 -7.30 -25.55
CA PRO A 161 -17.77 -8.56 -25.57
C PRO A 161 -18.14 -9.49 -24.40
N ILE A 162 -18.12 -10.80 -24.66
CA ILE A 162 -18.39 -11.85 -23.65
C ILE A 162 -17.35 -11.76 -22.52
N GLU A 163 -16.08 -11.56 -22.86
CA GLU A 163 -14.96 -11.53 -21.92
C GLU A 163 -15.14 -10.42 -20.87
N ARG A 164 -15.68 -9.28 -21.29
CA ARG A 164 -15.95 -8.12 -20.40
C ARG A 164 -17.15 -8.30 -19.47
N THR A 165 -17.92 -9.36 -19.67
CA THR A 165 -19.10 -9.71 -18.87
C THR A 165 -18.85 -10.98 -18.03
N MET A 166 -17.83 -11.77 -18.41
CA MET A 166 -17.37 -12.96 -17.69
C MET A 166 -16.99 -12.65 -16.24
N ASN A 167 -16.29 -11.54 -16.03
CA ASN A 167 -15.96 -11.01 -14.71
C ASN A 167 -17.19 -10.85 -13.79
N THR A 168 -18.29 -10.29 -14.29
CA THR A 168 -19.54 -10.14 -13.52
C THR A 168 -20.15 -11.49 -13.22
N ALA A 169 -20.13 -12.43 -14.17
CA ALA A 169 -20.68 -13.75 -13.96
C ALA A 169 -19.94 -14.53 -12.87
N VAL A 170 -18.60 -14.59 -12.94
CA VAL A 170 -17.75 -15.25 -11.95
C VAL A 170 -17.85 -14.55 -10.59
N THR A 171 -17.80 -13.22 -10.55
CA THR A 171 -17.92 -12.45 -9.29
C THR A 171 -19.30 -12.65 -8.64
N SER A 172 -20.36 -12.70 -9.44
CA SER A 172 -21.72 -12.98 -8.93
C SER A 172 -21.83 -14.39 -8.36
N ALA A 173 -21.15 -15.36 -8.97
CA ALA A 173 -21.10 -16.72 -8.45
C ALA A 173 -20.37 -16.79 -7.11
N ILE A 174 -19.21 -16.13 -7.00
CA ILE A 174 -18.47 -15.98 -5.74
C ILE A 174 -19.38 -15.37 -4.66
N LEU A 175 -20.00 -14.22 -4.93
CA LEU A 175 -20.87 -13.52 -3.97
C LEU A 175 -22.08 -14.38 -3.56
N SER A 176 -22.66 -15.12 -4.51
CA SER A 176 -23.78 -16.05 -4.23
C SER A 176 -23.36 -17.22 -3.34
N ILE A 177 -22.14 -17.75 -3.52
CA ILE A 177 -21.57 -18.84 -2.70
C ILE A 177 -21.15 -18.34 -1.32
N MET A 178 -20.64 -17.11 -1.21
CA MET A 178 -20.43 -16.45 0.08
C MET A 178 -21.76 -16.28 0.84
N GLY A 179 -22.88 -16.17 0.10
CA GLY A 179 -24.23 -16.03 0.65
C GLY A 179 -24.81 -14.63 0.47
N PHE A 180 -24.18 -13.71 -0.25
CA PHE A 180 -24.77 -12.39 -0.47
C PHE A 180 -25.96 -12.45 -1.41
N GLU A 181 -26.98 -11.64 -1.13
CA GLU A 181 -28.15 -11.48 -2.01
C GLU A 181 -27.80 -10.63 -3.24
N LYS A 182 -28.50 -10.89 -4.34
CA LYS A 182 -28.28 -10.20 -5.63
C LYS A 182 -28.41 -8.68 -5.54
N GLY A 183 -29.20 -8.16 -4.60
CA GLY A 183 -29.37 -6.72 -4.36
C GLY A 183 -28.05 -5.99 -4.06
N ILE A 184 -27.15 -6.63 -3.30
CA ILE A 184 -25.83 -6.07 -2.98
C ILE A 184 -24.98 -5.97 -4.26
N VAL A 185 -25.05 -6.99 -5.12
CA VAL A 185 -24.33 -7.02 -6.39
C VAL A 185 -24.84 -5.91 -7.32
N TYR A 186 -26.16 -5.68 -7.37
CA TYR A 186 -26.73 -4.58 -8.16
C TYR A 186 -26.21 -3.21 -7.72
N GLY A 187 -26.20 -2.92 -6.41
CA GLY A 187 -25.68 -1.65 -5.91
C GLY A 187 -24.21 -1.41 -6.28
N ALA A 188 -23.40 -2.47 -6.26
CA ALA A 188 -22.01 -2.40 -6.69
C ALA A 188 -21.86 -2.18 -8.21
N ILE A 189 -22.68 -2.84 -9.05
CA ILE A 189 -22.75 -2.63 -10.50
C ILE A 189 -23.15 -1.20 -10.83
N ASP A 190 -24.19 -0.67 -10.17
CA ASP A 190 -24.70 0.67 -10.42
C ASP A 190 -23.66 1.74 -10.16
N THR A 191 -22.86 1.55 -9.11
CA THR A 191 -21.76 2.46 -8.76
C THR A 191 -20.60 2.33 -9.75
N LEU A 192 -20.17 1.10 -10.06
CA LEU A 192 -19.01 0.85 -10.89
C LEU A 192 -19.21 1.25 -12.36
N PHE A 193 -20.43 1.10 -12.87
CA PHE A 193 -20.81 1.44 -14.25
C PHE A 193 -21.73 2.66 -14.32
N ALA A 194 -21.63 3.56 -13.33
CA ALA A 194 -22.38 4.81 -13.30
C ALA A 194 -22.29 5.55 -14.65
N GLY A 195 -23.43 6.00 -15.17
CA GLY A 195 -23.53 6.67 -16.47
C GLY A 195 -23.57 5.73 -17.69
N LYS A 196 -23.49 4.41 -17.53
CA LYS A 196 -23.51 3.42 -18.64
C LYS A 196 -24.73 2.49 -18.55
N ALA A 197 -25.94 3.02 -18.70
CA ALA A 197 -27.21 2.30 -18.48
C ALA A 197 -27.30 0.94 -19.21
N GLY A 198 -26.92 0.87 -20.49
CA GLY A 198 -26.95 -0.40 -21.24
C GLY A 198 -25.98 -1.47 -20.69
N VAL A 199 -24.82 -1.05 -20.16
CA VAL A 199 -23.87 -1.96 -19.50
C VAL A 199 -24.44 -2.44 -18.17
N VAL A 200 -25.07 -1.55 -17.39
CA VAL A 200 -25.72 -1.90 -16.12
C VAL A 200 -26.83 -2.94 -16.34
N GLU A 201 -27.73 -2.72 -17.30
CA GLU A 201 -28.85 -3.63 -17.58
C GLU A 201 -28.37 -5.03 -17.94
N VAL A 202 -27.40 -5.13 -18.85
CA VAL A 202 -26.81 -6.42 -19.26
C VAL A 202 -26.16 -7.15 -18.09
N ASN A 203 -25.38 -6.45 -17.27
CA ASN A 203 -24.72 -7.05 -16.12
C ASN A 203 -25.74 -7.52 -15.06
N ARG A 204 -26.84 -6.80 -14.84
CA ARG A 204 -27.91 -7.24 -13.94
C ARG A 204 -28.61 -8.52 -14.43
N LYS A 205 -28.89 -8.65 -15.73
CA LYS A 205 -29.44 -9.89 -16.32
C LYS A 205 -28.50 -11.09 -16.10
N VAL A 206 -27.19 -10.85 -16.19
CA VAL A 206 -26.18 -11.89 -15.93
C VAL A 206 -26.19 -12.30 -14.46
N VAL A 207 -26.26 -11.33 -13.52
CA VAL A 207 -26.42 -11.61 -12.08
C VAL A 207 -27.65 -12.50 -11.85
N ASP A 208 -28.80 -12.14 -12.41
CA ASP A 208 -30.04 -12.91 -12.24
C ASP A 208 -29.88 -14.36 -12.72
N ALA A 209 -29.35 -14.55 -13.94
CA ALA A 209 -29.16 -15.87 -14.51
C ALA A 209 -28.17 -16.73 -13.71
N VAL A 210 -27.08 -16.13 -13.21
CA VAL A 210 -26.10 -16.82 -12.37
C VAL A 210 -26.71 -17.22 -11.02
N TYR A 211 -27.43 -16.30 -10.36
CA TYR A 211 -28.09 -16.59 -9.09
C TYR A 211 -29.17 -17.67 -9.22
N GLU A 212 -29.96 -17.66 -10.29
CA GLU A 212 -30.96 -18.70 -10.59
C GLU A 212 -30.30 -20.05 -10.90
N ARG A 213 -29.19 -20.06 -11.65
CA ARG A 213 -28.45 -21.30 -11.92
C ARG A 213 -27.95 -21.91 -10.61
N LEU A 214 -27.35 -21.08 -9.78
CA LEU A 214 -26.77 -21.50 -8.52
C LEU A 214 -27.85 -21.92 -7.49
N SER A 215 -29.05 -21.33 -7.48
CA SER A 215 -30.13 -21.78 -6.57
C SER A 215 -30.58 -23.24 -6.80
N LYS A 216 -30.23 -23.82 -7.96
CA LYS A 216 -30.52 -25.21 -8.34
C LYS A 216 -29.36 -26.17 -8.05
N VAL A 217 -28.27 -25.69 -7.46
CA VAL A 217 -27.07 -26.48 -7.12
C VAL A 217 -26.87 -26.44 -5.61
N GLU A 218 -26.44 -27.55 -5.02
CA GLU A 218 -26.02 -27.55 -3.62
C GLU A 218 -24.81 -26.63 -3.45
N LYS A 219 -24.93 -25.61 -2.60
CA LYS A 219 -23.85 -24.65 -2.34
C LYS A 219 -23.28 -24.85 -0.95
N VAL A 220 -21.97 -24.63 -0.84
CA VAL A 220 -21.44 -24.14 0.44
C VAL A 220 -22.00 -22.74 0.65
N GLN A 221 -22.56 -22.47 1.82
CA GLN A 221 -22.76 -21.10 2.26
C GLN A 221 -21.79 -20.85 3.39
N PHE A 222 -20.78 -20.02 3.12
CA PHE A 222 -19.81 -19.60 4.12
C PHE A 222 -20.45 -18.73 5.21
N VAL A 223 -21.51 -17.98 4.85
CA VAL A 223 -22.27 -17.13 5.77
C VAL A 223 -23.72 -17.60 5.85
N LYS A 224 -24.14 -18.04 7.04
CA LYS A 224 -25.53 -18.42 7.29
C LYS A 224 -26.42 -17.19 7.23
N LYS A 225 -27.69 -17.37 6.83
CA LYS A 225 -28.65 -16.26 6.68
C LYS A 225 -28.77 -15.41 7.96
N ASP A 226 -28.76 -16.05 9.12
CA ASP A 226 -28.94 -15.41 10.43
C ASP A 226 -27.70 -14.61 10.88
N GLU A 227 -26.53 -14.88 10.28
CA GLU A 227 -25.29 -14.15 10.52
C GLU A 227 -25.19 -12.90 9.64
N ARG A 228 -25.90 -12.82 8.50
CA ARG A 228 -25.78 -11.71 7.52
C ARG A 228 -26.19 -10.36 8.08
N GLU A 229 -27.23 -10.32 8.92
CA GLU A 229 -27.69 -9.09 9.58
C GLU A 229 -26.71 -8.61 10.67
N GLN A 230 -25.92 -9.53 11.24
CA GLN A 230 -24.93 -9.23 12.28
C GLN A 230 -23.53 -8.95 11.71
N VAL A 231 -23.18 -9.60 10.60
CA VAL A 231 -21.84 -9.63 9.98
C VAL A 231 -21.48 -8.29 9.32
N GLY A 232 -22.47 -7.51 8.91
CA GLY A 232 -22.26 -6.17 8.33
C GLY A 232 -22.28 -5.01 9.32
N GLY A 233 -23.11 -5.06 10.35
CA GLY A 233 -23.39 -3.90 11.21
C GLY A 233 -23.86 -2.65 10.45
N LYS A 234 -24.37 -1.64 11.16
CA LYS A 234 -24.52 -0.29 10.60
C LYS A 234 -23.19 0.43 10.74
N ARG A 235 -22.19 0.07 9.91
CA ARG A 235 -20.98 0.88 9.78
C ARG A 235 -21.39 2.15 9.04
N GLY A 236 -21.13 3.31 9.65
CA GLY A 236 -21.53 4.61 9.10
C GLY A 236 -20.88 4.91 7.75
N ARG A 237 -20.88 6.18 7.35
CA ARG A 237 -20.21 6.58 6.11
C ARG A 237 -18.72 6.21 6.17
N ARG A 238 -18.25 5.49 5.14
CA ARG A 238 -16.86 5.07 4.96
C ARG A 238 -16.38 5.44 3.57
N LEU A 239 -15.07 5.57 3.42
CA LEU A 239 -14.39 5.71 2.15
C LEU A 239 -13.91 4.33 1.68
N LEU A 240 -13.77 4.14 0.37
CA LEU A 240 -13.14 2.98 -0.23
C LEU A 240 -12.06 3.51 -1.16
N LEU A 241 -10.80 3.40 -0.73
CA LEU A 241 -9.67 4.05 -1.39
C LEU A 241 -8.49 3.09 -1.55
N ALA A 242 -7.75 3.26 -2.64
CA ALA A 242 -6.41 2.75 -2.78
C ALA A 242 -5.42 3.52 -1.89
N GLY A 243 -4.25 2.94 -1.60
CA GLY A 243 -3.23 3.62 -0.79
C GLY A 243 -2.74 4.93 -1.40
N ALA A 244 -2.52 4.96 -2.72
CA ALA A 244 -2.12 6.18 -3.42
C ALA A 244 -3.20 7.28 -3.36
N GLU A 245 -4.47 6.90 -3.45
CA GLU A 245 -5.61 7.82 -3.30
C GLU A 245 -5.73 8.34 -1.86
N ALA A 246 -5.47 7.50 -0.86
CA ALA A 246 -5.45 7.90 0.55
C ALA A 246 -4.37 8.96 0.83
N VAL A 247 -3.18 8.80 0.23
CA VAL A 247 -2.11 9.82 0.28
C VAL A 247 -2.54 11.09 -0.44
N ALA A 248 -3.13 10.99 -1.65
CA ALA A 248 -3.65 12.15 -2.38
C ALA A 248 -4.65 12.96 -1.54
N VAL A 249 -5.67 12.29 -0.96
CA VAL A 249 -6.64 12.91 -0.05
C VAL A 249 -5.94 13.57 1.14
N GLY A 250 -5.00 12.85 1.78
CA GLY A 250 -4.21 13.37 2.89
C GLY A 250 -3.42 14.62 2.52
N LYS A 251 -2.78 14.66 1.35
CA LYS A 251 -2.04 15.84 0.89
C LYS A 251 -2.94 17.04 0.66
N ILE A 252 -4.12 16.85 0.07
CA ILE A 252 -5.10 17.91 -0.18
C ILE A 252 -5.58 18.52 1.14
N ILE A 253 -5.98 17.66 2.07
CA ILE A 253 -6.37 18.05 3.43
C ILE A 253 -5.21 18.77 4.12
N GLY A 254 -3.99 18.25 3.96
CA GLY A 254 -2.75 18.84 4.43
C GLY A 254 -2.36 20.14 3.73
N GLY A 255 -3.19 20.72 2.86
CA GLY A 255 -2.97 22.04 2.28
C GLY A 255 -2.05 22.07 1.06
N LEU A 256 -1.76 20.92 0.43
CA LEU A 256 -1.02 20.86 -0.84
C LEU A 256 -1.67 21.76 -1.90
N ARG A 257 -0.86 22.55 -2.61
CA ARG A 257 -1.32 23.30 -3.80
C ARG A 257 -0.41 23.17 -5.02
N VAL A 258 0.77 22.56 -4.90
CA VAL A 258 1.65 22.27 -6.05
C VAL A 258 2.17 20.84 -5.94
N GLN A 259 1.81 19.97 -6.88
CA GLN A 259 2.38 18.63 -7.03
C GLN A 259 3.16 18.59 -8.35
N THR A 260 4.38 18.09 -8.31
CA THR A 260 5.19 17.81 -9.51
C THR A 260 5.50 16.32 -9.55
N TYR A 261 5.54 15.73 -10.73
CA TYR A 261 5.88 14.30 -10.84
C TYR A 261 6.37 13.93 -12.23
N TYR A 262 7.23 12.92 -12.29
CA TYR A 262 7.48 12.15 -13.51
C TYR A 262 6.72 10.82 -13.40
N PRO A 263 6.02 10.35 -14.44
CA PRO A 263 5.24 9.12 -14.36
C PRO A 263 6.09 7.88 -14.05
N ILE A 264 5.92 7.32 -12.85
CA ILE A 264 6.58 6.09 -12.42
C ILE A 264 5.64 5.22 -11.61
N THR A 265 5.54 3.92 -11.90
CA THR A 265 4.77 2.97 -11.08
C THR A 265 5.46 2.76 -9.73
N PRO A 266 4.76 2.79 -8.59
CA PRO A 266 3.30 2.98 -8.41
C PRO A 266 2.90 4.43 -8.04
N ALA A 267 3.79 5.41 -8.17
CA ALA A 267 3.59 6.77 -7.67
C ALA A 267 2.66 7.64 -8.54
N ALA A 268 2.53 7.33 -9.83
CA ALA A 268 1.75 8.14 -10.78
C ALA A 268 0.27 8.28 -10.38
N ASP A 269 -0.33 7.23 -9.83
CA ASP A 269 -1.75 7.20 -9.44
C ASP A 269 -2.07 8.26 -8.37
N GLU A 270 -1.12 8.60 -7.50
CA GLU A 270 -1.28 9.69 -6.51
C GLU A 270 -1.47 11.04 -7.20
N SER A 271 -0.60 11.37 -8.17
CA SER A 271 -0.66 12.65 -8.88
C SER A 271 -1.89 12.75 -9.78
N MET A 272 -2.27 11.64 -10.43
CA MET A 272 -3.51 11.57 -11.22
C MET A 272 -4.74 11.77 -10.33
N ALA A 273 -4.80 11.13 -9.15
CA ALA A 273 -5.89 11.33 -8.20
C ALA A 273 -5.99 12.79 -7.71
N ILE A 274 -4.86 13.48 -7.54
CA ILE A 274 -4.83 14.91 -7.20
C ILE A 274 -5.37 15.77 -8.36
N GLU A 275 -4.99 15.45 -9.60
CA GLU A 275 -5.40 16.16 -10.81
C GLU A 275 -6.90 16.04 -11.08
N GLU A 276 -7.51 14.90 -10.73
CA GLU A 276 -8.95 14.66 -10.87
C GLU A 276 -9.81 15.48 -9.89
N ILE A 277 -9.23 16.10 -8.86
CA ILE A 277 -9.97 16.89 -7.85
C ILE A 277 -10.30 18.27 -8.42
N PRO A 278 -11.58 18.55 -8.77
CA PRO A 278 -11.91 19.72 -9.57
C PRO A 278 -11.99 21.01 -8.76
N LYS A 279 -12.29 20.92 -7.46
CA LYS A 279 -12.51 22.06 -6.57
C LYS A 279 -12.18 21.69 -5.14
N ILE A 280 -11.37 22.51 -4.49
CA ILE A 280 -11.19 22.51 -3.04
C ILE A 280 -12.04 23.63 -2.46
N PHE A 281 -12.67 23.35 -1.31
CA PHE A 281 -13.49 24.30 -0.59
C PHE A 281 -12.80 24.68 0.73
N ASP A 282 -12.94 25.93 1.15
CA ASP A 282 -12.63 26.33 2.54
C ASP A 282 -13.80 25.99 3.49
N ASP A 283 -13.62 26.29 4.77
CA ASP A 283 -14.62 26.04 5.82
C ASP A 283 -15.92 26.84 5.62
N GLU A 284 -15.87 27.92 4.83
CA GLU A 284 -17.02 28.74 4.44
C GLU A 284 -17.71 28.22 3.17
N GLY A 285 -17.21 27.13 2.58
CA GLY A 285 -17.73 26.54 1.34
C GLY A 285 -17.33 27.31 0.08
N ARG A 286 -16.36 28.22 0.15
CA ARG A 286 -15.84 28.96 -1.01
C ARG A 286 -14.82 28.12 -1.75
N VAL A 287 -14.86 28.19 -3.07
CA VAL A 287 -13.86 27.52 -3.91
C VAL A 287 -12.52 28.26 -3.80
N ILE A 288 -11.52 27.60 -3.24
CA ILE A 288 -10.16 28.15 -3.09
C ILE A 288 -9.21 27.72 -4.22
N GLY A 289 -9.75 27.02 -5.23
CA GLY A 289 -9.05 26.60 -6.44
C GLY A 289 -8.78 25.10 -6.50
N THR A 290 -7.89 24.72 -7.43
CA THR A 290 -7.37 23.35 -7.59
C THR A 290 -5.87 23.38 -7.29
N PRO A 291 -5.27 22.27 -6.87
CA PRO A 291 -3.82 22.14 -6.89
C PRO A 291 -3.31 22.27 -8.32
N ILE A 292 -2.14 22.88 -8.49
CA ILE A 292 -1.37 22.80 -9.73
C ILE A 292 -0.68 21.45 -9.73
N VAL A 293 -0.95 20.63 -10.75
CA VAL A 293 -0.27 19.35 -10.98
C VAL A 293 0.55 19.49 -12.25
N VAL A 294 1.86 19.25 -12.15
CA VAL A 294 2.78 19.35 -13.30
C VAL A 294 3.44 18.00 -13.53
N GLN A 295 3.14 17.40 -14.68
CA GLN A 295 3.93 16.29 -15.20
C GLN A 295 5.22 16.85 -15.78
N THR A 296 6.37 16.51 -15.18
CA THR A 296 7.67 16.99 -15.62
C THR A 296 8.31 16.05 -16.64
N GLU A 297 9.41 16.51 -17.25
CA GLU A 297 10.21 15.79 -18.24
C GLU A 297 11.07 14.68 -17.62
N ASP A 298 11.47 14.83 -16.36
CA ASP A 298 12.19 13.86 -15.54
C ASP A 298 12.03 14.15 -14.03
N GLU A 299 12.59 13.30 -13.18
CA GLU A 299 12.57 13.47 -11.72
C GLU A 299 13.46 14.61 -11.18
N ILE A 300 14.46 15.07 -11.93
CA ILE A 300 15.32 16.20 -11.55
C ILE A 300 14.48 17.48 -11.65
N SER A 301 13.76 17.67 -12.75
CA SER A 301 12.81 18.75 -12.92
C SER A 301 11.64 18.64 -11.94
N ALA A 302 11.18 17.43 -11.61
CA ALA A 302 10.13 17.23 -10.61
C ALA A 302 10.53 17.83 -9.24
N ILE A 303 11.69 17.44 -8.70
CA ILE A 303 12.13 17.96 -7.40
C ILE A 303 12.50 19.45 -7.48
N GLY A 304 13.14 19.90 -8.56
CA GLY A 304 13.49 21.31 -8.77
C GLY A 304 12.27 22.22 -8.77
N MET A 305 11.20 21.83 -9.49
CA MET A 305 9.94 22.58 -9.50
C MET A 305 9.24 22.54 -8.13
N ALA A 306 9.24 21.41 -7.43
CA ALA A 306 8.65 21.31 -6.09
C ALA A 306 9.36 22.23 -5.10
N ILE A 307 10.70 22.28 -5.13
CA ILE A 307 11.52 23.20 -4.33
C ILE A 307 11.14 24.65 -4.67
N GLY A 308 11.11 25.01 -5.95
CA GLY A 308 10.72 26.34 -6.41
C GLY A 308 9.34 26.75 -5.88
N GLY A 309 8.37 25.83 -5.92
CA GLY A 309 7.06 26.00 -5.29
C GLY A 309 7.18 26.34 -3.80
N ALA A 310 7.90 25.54 -3.02
CA ALA A 310 8.02 25.71 -1.57
C ALA A 310 8.60 27.08 -1.17
N LEU A 311 9.52 27.63 -1.97
CA LEU A 311 10.11 28.96 -1.74
C LEU A 311 9.07 30.09 -1.84
N THR A 312 8.00 29.89 -2.60
CA THR A 312 6.87 30.85 -2.68
C THR A 312 5.94 30.81 -1.46
N GLY A 313 6.18 29.87 -0.52
CA GLY A 313 5.33 29.66 0.65
C GLY A 313 4.17 28.71 0.43
N VAL A 314 4.07 28.09 -0.75
CA VAL A 314 3.10 27.03 -1.01
C VAL A 314 3.54 25.73 -0.35
N ARG A 315 2.59 24.89 0.08
CA ARG A 315 2.90 23.47 0.35
C ARG A 315 3.02 22.75 -0.98
N SER A 316 4.24 22.39 -1.33
CA SER A 316 4.57 21.64 -2.53
C SER A 316 5.09 20.25 -2.20
N ALA A 317 4.86 19.31 -3.11
CA ALA A 317 5.37 17.95 -2.99
C ALA A 317 5.69 17.34 -4.35
N THR A 318 6.41 16.24 -4.31
CA THR A 318 6.55 15.32 -5.44
C THR A 318 6.25 13.88 -4.98
N SER A 319 6.01 12.99 -5.94
CA SER A 319 5.86 11.55 -5.72
C SER A 319 6.75 10.77 -6.66
N THR A 320 7.41 9.72 -6.16
CA THR A 320 8.36 8.94 -6.95
C THR A 320 8.53 7.51 -6.41
N SER A 321 9.42 6.75 -7.03
CA SER A 321 9.88 5.42 -6.61
C SER A 321 11.42 5.30 -6.75
N GLY A 322 11.99 4.11 -6.53
CA GLY A 322 13.43 3.91 -6.34
C GLY A 322 14.35 4.57 -7.38
N PRO A 323 14.11 4.36 -8.69
CA PRO A 323 14.89 5.00 -9.75
C PRO A 323 14.81 6.52 -9.70
N GLY A 324 13.60 7.07 -9.56
CA GLY A 324 13.38 8.51 -9.56
C GLY A 324 13.93 9.18 -8.31
N PHE A 325 13.79 8.55 -7.13
CA PHE A 325 14.40 9.06 -5.90
C PHE A 325 15.93 9.14 -6.01
N SER A 326 16.57 8.19 -6.70
CA SER A 326 18.01 8.25 -6.98
C SER A 326 18.41 9.50 -7.78
N LEU A 327 17.58 9.93 -8.73
CA LEU A 327 17.79 11.15 -9.51
C LEU A 327 17.51 12.42 -8.69
N MET A 328 16.60 12.35 -7.72
CA MET A 328 16.25 13.49 -6.87
C MET A 328 17.31 13.84 -5.81
N VAL A 329 18.31 12.98 -5.56
CA VAL A 329 19.22 13.10 -4.41
C VAL A 329 19.97 14.45 -4.37
N GLU A 330 20.35 15.00 -5.53
CA GLU A 330 21.02 16.30 -5.59
C GLU A 330 20.07 17.44 -5.14
N GLY A 331 18.87 17.51 -5.73
CA GLY A 331 17.84 18.47 -5.32
C GLY A 331 17.42 18.30 -3.85
N PHE A 332 17.40 17.07 -3.35
CA PHE A 332 17.12 16.78 -1.95
C PHE A 332 18.19 17.35 -1.01
N GLY A 333 19.47 17.25 -1.39
CA GLY A 333 20.57 17.91 -0.70
C GLY A 333 20.45 19.43 -0.74
N TRP A 334 20.08 20.00 -1.88
CA TRP A 334 19.85 21.45 -2.03
C TRP A 334 18.71 21.96 -1.14
N ALA A 335 17.61 21.20 -1.03
CA ALA A 335 16.51 21.50 -0.11
C ALA A 335 16.98 21.45 1.36
N GLY A 336 17.86 20.50 1.69
CA GLY A 336 18.48 20.38 3.02
C GLY A 336 19.34 21.59 3.40
N ILE A 337 20.29 21.99 2.54
CA ILE A 337 21.17 23.13 2.83
C ILE A 337 20.40 24.45 2.90
N ASN A 338 19.33 24.61 2.11
CA ASN A 338 18.49 25.81 2.08
C ASN A 338 17.28 25.78 3.04
N GLU A 339 17.19 24.77 3.91
CA GLU A 339 16.12 24.63 4.90
C GLU A 339 14.72 24.73 4.29
N VAL A 340 14.52 24.08 3.14
CA VAL A 340 13.28 24.15 2.37
C VAL A 340 12.29 23.08 2.87
N PRO A 341 11.05 23.46 3.25
CA PRO A 341 10.02 22.50 3.63
C PRO A 341 9.48 21.81 2.37
N LEU A 342 9.94 20.58 2.12
CA LEU A 342 9.58 19.79 0.95
C LEU A 342 9.08 18.42 1.40
N VAL A 343 7.99 17.93 0.81
CA VAL A 343 7.52 16.55 1.00
C VAL A 343 7.77 15.72 -0.25
N ILE A 344 8.48 14.60 -0.10
CA ILE A 344 8.67 13.60 -1.15
C ILE A 344 7.92 12.34 -0.74
N THR A 345 6.86 11.97 -1.47
CA THR A 345 6.26 10.65 -1.29
C THR A 345 7.09 9.62 -2.03
N TYR A 346 7.69 8.69 -1.30
CA TYR A 346 8.57 7.67 -1.83
C TYR A 346 7.91 6.30 -1.74
N TYR A 347 7.34 5.84 -2.85
CA TYR A 347 6.76 4.51 -2.97
C TYR A 347 7.82 3.47 -3.35
N GLN A 348 8.32 2.73 -2.37
CA GLN A 348 9.27 1.64 -2.61
C GLN A 348 8.65 0.55 -3.51
N ARG A 349 9.46 0.01 -4.42
CA ARG A 349 9.10 -1.13 -5.28
C ARG A 349 10.30 -2.05 -5.43
N GLY A 350 10.13 -3.21 -6.06
CA GLY A 350 11.24 -4.15 -6.24
C GLY A 350 12.41 -3.50 -6.99
N GLY A 351 13.55 -3.30 -6.31
CA GLY A 351 14.83 -2.90 -6.90
C GLY A 351 15.78 -4.09 -7.08
N PRO A 352 17.07 -3.86 -7.42
CA PRO A 352 17.69 -2.57 -7.76
C PRO A 352 17.40 -2.16 -9.22
N SER A 353 17.83 -0.94 -9.60
CA SER A 353 17.62 -0.39 -10.96
C SER A 353 16.11 -0.39 -11.32
N THR A 354 15.73 -0.79 -12.54
CA THR A 354 14.32 -0.98 -12.91
C THR A 354 13.62 -2.02 -12.02
N GLY A 355 14.35 -3.09 -11.67
CA GLY A 355 13.93 -4.18 -10.82
C GLY A 355 12.60 -4.81 -11.24
N LEU A 356 11.63 -4.83 -10.33
CA LEU A 356 10.27 -5.34 -10.50
C LEU A 356 9.26 -4.19 -10.31
N PRO A 357 8.97 -3.40 -11.37
CA PRO A 357 8.17 -2.16 -11.27
C PRO A 357 6.78 -2.32 -10.64
N THR A 358 6.20 -3.51 -10.71
CA THR A 358 4.84 -3.83 -10.27
C THR A 358 4.79 -4.65 -8.98
N ARG A 359 5.92 -4.77 -8.26
CA ARG A 359 6.08 -5.65 -7.10
C ARG A 359 6.50 -4.90 -5.83
N HIS A 360 6.14 -5.48 -4.69
CA HIS A 360 6.37 -4.97 -3.34
C HIS A 360 7.86 -5.03 -2.96
N SER A 361 8.32 -4.09 -2.13
CA SER A 361 9.66 -4.13 -1.51
C SER A 361 9.76 -3.15 -0.34
N GLN A 362 10.66 -3.43 0.60
CA GLN A 362 11.11 -2.55 1.67
C GLN A 362 12.64 -2.36 1.64
N SER A 363 13.22 -2.34 0.44
CA SER A 363 14.68 -2.38 0.21
C SER A 363 15.38 -1.03 0.29
N ASP A 364 14.67 0.08 0.45
CA ASP A 364 15.24 1.41 0.19
C ASP A 364 15.37 2.25 1.48
N LEU A 365 15.15 1.63 2.65
CA LEU A 365 15.12 2.31 3.95
C LEU A 365 16.44 3.03 4.27
N ILE A 366 17.57 2.32 4.27
CA ILE A 366 18.88 2.90 4.58
C ILE A 366 19.23 3.99 3.57
N PHE A 367 18.95 3.76 2.28
CA PHE A 367 19.17 4.78 1.25
C PHE A 367 18.34 6.03 1.51
N SER A 368 17.07 5.90 1.91
CA SER A 368 16.20 7.04 2.25
C SER A 368 16.73 7.85 3.44
N ILE A 369 17.40 7.20 4.40
CA ILE A 369 17.95 7.86 5.59
C ILE A 369 19.24 8.63 5.27
N PHE A 370 20.09 8.06 4.43
CA PHE A 370 21.44 8.59 4.14
C PHE A 370 21.59 9.21 2.75
N ALA A 371 20.51 9.41 2.00
CA ALA A 371 20.55 10.06 0.70
C ALA A 371 20.97 11.53 0.81
N GLY A 372 21.89 11.94 -0.07
CA GLY A 372 22.45 13.28 -0.16
C GLY A 372 23.91 13.30 0.25
N HIS A 373 24.74 14.06 -0.48
CA HIS A 373 26.12 14.31 -0.07
C HIS A 373 26.15 15.40 1.03
N GLY A 374 27.12 15.33 1.94
CA GLY A 374 27.14 16.13 3.16
C GLY A 374 26.09 15.67 4.19
N GLU A 375 25.91 16.43 5.27
CA GLU A 375 24.89 16.12 6.29
C GLU A 375 23.91 17.29 6.42
N PHE A 376 22.64 16.93 6.60
CA PHE A 376 21.56 17.86 6.88
C PHE A 376 20.45 17.12 7.61
N SER A 377 19.67 17.84 8.41
CA SER A 377 18.48 17.26 9.05
C SER A 377 17.41 16.98 8.01
N ARG A 378 16.82 15.79 8.10
CA ARG A 378 15.66 15.34 7.31
C ARG A 378 14.74 14.53 8.21
N ILE A 379 13.51 14.32 7.75
CA ILE A 379 12.57 13.42 8.43
C ILE A 379 12.19 12.29 7.47
N VAL A 380 12.20 11.05 7.94
CA VAL A 380 11.67 9.89 7.21
C VAL A 380 10.59 9.24 8.05
N ILE A 381 9.35 9.28 7.58
CA ILE A 381 8.19 8.64 8.22
C ILE A 381 7.69 7.52 7.31
N ALA A 382 7.47 6.33 7.86
CA ALA A 382 6.95 5.18 7.14
C ALA A 382 5.54 4.79 7.62
N SER A 383 4.57 4.80 6.70
CA SER A 383 3.19 4.41 7.00
C SER A 383 2.99 2.91 6.84
N GLY A 384 2.26 2.28 7.77
CA GLY A 384 2.03 0.84 7.77
C GLY A 384 0.70 0.37 7.20
N ASP A 385 -0.26 1.28 7.00
CA ASP A 385 -1.56 1.02 6.41
C ASP A 385 -2.14 2.28 5.76
N HIS A 386 -3.33 2.17 5.15
CA HIS A 386 -3.98 3.25 4.41
C HIS A 386 -4.40 4.42 5.29
N GLN A 387 -4.82 4.16 6.53
CA GLN A 387 -5.22 5.23 7.45
C GLN A 387 -3.99 6.03 7.86
N GLU A 388 -2.90 5.35 8.22
CA GLU A 388 -1.62 5.99 8.48
C GLU A 388 -1.10 6.75 7.27
N ALA A 389 -1.24 6.22 6.06
CA ALA A 389 -0.82 6.91 4.84
C ALA A 389 -1.53 8.26 4.66
N MET A 390 -2.85 8.30 4.87
CA MET A 390 -3.64 9.54 4.79
C MET A 390 -3.25 10.53 5.90
N GLU A 391 -3.16 10.06 7.15
CA GLU A 391 -2.81 10.91 8.31
C GLU A 391 -1.37 11.42 8.25
N ASP A 392 -0.43 10.58 7.84
CA ASP A 392 0.99 10.91 7.78
C ASP A 392 1.28 11.86 6.62
N ALA A 393 0.55 11.78 5.50
CA ALA A 393 0.66 12.76 4.42
C ALA A 393 0.37 14.19 4.93
N ILE A 394 -0.62 14.36 5.80
CA ILE A 394 -0.93 15.64 6.45
C ILE A 394 0.22 16.06 7.39
N LYS A 395 0.64 15.14 8.27
CA LYS A 395 1.69 15.42 9.25
C LYS A 395 3.03 15.73 8.59
N CYS A 396 3.36 15.11 7.47
CA CYS A 396 4.60 15.37 6.74
C CYS A 396 4.73 16.83 6.34
N PHE A 397 3.66 17.49 5.89
CA PHE A 397 3.71 18.93 5.61
C PHE A 397 3.89 19.77 6.86
N ASN A 398 3.20 19.42 7.95
CA ASN A 398 3.38 20.12 9.23
C ASN A 398 4.82 19.99 9.71
N TYR A 399 5.39 18.78 9.71
CA TYR A 399 6.77 18.56 10.12
C TYR A 399 7.78 19.25 9.18
N ALA A 400 7.55 19.23 7.87
CA ALA A 400 8.38 19.94 6.91
C ALA A 400 8.44 21.43 7.25
N GLU A 401 7.29 22.07 7.50
CA GLU A 401 7.22 23.50 7.77
C GLU A 401 7.65 23.91 9.19
N ILE A 402 7.32 23.11 10.22
CA ILE A 402 7.72 23.38 11.62
C ILE A 402 9.25 23.34 11.74
N PHE A 403 9.88 22.31 11.18
CA PHE A 403 11.33 22.11 11.33
C PHE A 403 12.14 22.70 10.17
N GLN A 404 11.49 23.10 9.07
CA GLN A 404 12.15 23.60 7.85
C GLN A 404 13.21 22.63 7.35
N VAL A 405 12.77 21.39 7.10
CA VAL A 405 13.57 20.27 6.60
C VAL A 405 12.79 19.53 5.52
N PRO A 406 13.48 18.87 4.59
CA PRO A 406 12.80 17.98 3.67
C PRO A 406 12.33 16.70 4.40
N VAL A 407 11.16 16.21 4.02
CA VAL A 407 10.48 15.07 4.63
C VAL A 407 10.21 14.02 3.55
N ILE A 408 10.65 12.79 3.81
CA ILE A 408 10.32 11.61 3.02
C ILE A 408 9.15 10.91 3.70
N HIS A 409 8.03 10.81 2.99
CA HIS A 409 6.93 9.94 3.35
C HIS A 409 7.14 8.60 2.63
N LEU A 410 7.63 7.61 3.37
CA LEU A 410 8.05 6.32 2.85
C LEU A 410 6.88 5.33 2.88
N LEU A 411 6.48 4.87 1.70
CA LEU A 411 5.47 3.81 1.53
C LEU A 411 6.03 2.72 0.62
N ASP A 412 5.20 1.77 0.23
CA ASP A 412 5.57 0.73 -0.73
C ASP A 412 4.44 0.45 -1.72
N LYS A 413 4.78 -0.24 -2.82
CA LYS A 413 3.84 -0.64 -3.87
C LYS A 413 2.68 -1.48 -3.36
N GLY A 414 2.89 -2.26 -2.31
CA GLY A 414 1.85 -3.10 -1.72
C GLY A 414 0.73 -2.23 -1.17
N LEU A 415 1.09 -1.20 -0.42
CA LEU A 415 0.13 -0.22 0.09
C LEU A 415 -0.52 0.58 -1.04
N ALA A 416 0.29 1.15 -1.94
CA ALA A 416 -0.17 2.04 -3.00
C ALA A 416 -1.35 1.44 -3.80
N ASN A 417 -1.25 0.15 -4.14
CA ASN A 417 -2.17 -0.53 -5.05
C ASN A 417 -3.20 -1.42 -4.34
N SER A 418 -3.15 -1.48 -3.01
CA SER A 418 -4.18 -2.18 -2.24
C SER A 418 -5.33 -1.23 -1.95
N VAL A 419 -6.55 -1.76 -1.89
CA VAL A 419 -7.79 -1.01 -1.65
C VAL A 419 -8.40 -1.48 -0.35
N THR A 420 -8.82 -0.54 0.51
CA THR A 420 -9.50 -0.86 1.76
C THR A 420 -10.61 0.13 2.09
N THR A 421 -11.42 -0.23 3.08
CA THR A 421 -12.40 0.67 3.71
C THR A 421 -11.73 1.54 4.75
N LEU A 422 -11.98 2.85 4.71
CA LEU A 422 -11.45 3.82 5.66
C LEU A 422 -12.59 4.59 6.35
N PRO A 423 -12.41 5.01 7.61
CA PRO A 423 -13.26 6.02 8.20
C PRO A 423 -13.13 7.33 7.39
N VAL A 424 -14.21 8.12 7.36
CA VAL A 424 -14.13 9.49 6.86
C VAL A 424 -13.21 10.29 7.81
N PRO A 425 -12.20 11.02 7.29
CA PRO A 425 -11.30 11.79 8.14
C PRO A 425 -12.06 12.86 8.94
N SER A 426 -11.55 13.18 10.13
CA SER A 426 -12.07 14.27 10.95
C SER A 426 -11.98 15.60 10.19
N PRO A 427 -12.98 16.50 10.29
CA PRO A 427 -12.83 17.86 9.77
C PRO A 427 -11.84 18.70 10.61
N ASP A 428 -11.61 18.33 11.87
CA ASP A 428 -10.72 19.07 12.79
C ASP A 428 -9.26 18.65 12.58
N ILE A 429 -8.63 19.19 11.53
CA ILE A 429 -7.24 18.91 11.17
C ILE A 429 -6.43 20.20 11.21
N LYS A 430 -5.44 20.24 12.11
CA LYS A 430 -4.56 21.40 12.28
C LYS A 430 -3.51 21.49 11.17
N ILE A 431 -3.53 22.59 10.44
CA ILE A 431 -2.46 23.00 9.52
C ILE A 431 -1.47 23.89 10.28
N ASP A 432 -0.28 23.37 10.54
CA ASP A 432 0.77 24.09 11.26
C ASP A 432 1.84 24.58 10.29
N ARG A 433 1.95 25.90 10.11
CA ARG A 433 2.86 26.53 9.15
C ARG A 433 4.26 26.80 9.72
N GLY A 434 4.50 26.49 11.00
CA GLY A 434 5.74 26.83 11.69
C GLY A 434 5.94 28.33 11.87
N VAL A 435 7.21 28.76 11.95
CA VAL A 435 7.58 30.18 12.15
C VAL A 435 7.58 30.94 10.82
N VAL A 436 6.44 31.52 10.46
CA VAL A 436 6.28 32.35 9.25
C VAL A 436 6.21 33.84 9.61
N VAL A 437 6.87 34.68 8.81
CA VAL A 437 6.88 36.15 8.98
C VAL A 437 6.66 36.86 7.64
N ASP A 438 6.16 38.10 7.67
CA ASP A 438 5.91 38.91 6.47
C ASP A 438 7.18 39.48 5.80
N GLY A 439 8.34 39.31 6.43
CA GLY A 439 9.63 39.84 5.95
C GLY A 439 9.84 41.32 6.32
N THR A 440 11.09 41.77 6.19
CA THR A 440 11.53 43.14 6.46
C THR A 440 12.64 43.53 5.47
N GLU A 441 13.00 44.81 5.35
CA GLU A 441 14.13 45.23 4.51
C GLU A 441 15.46 44.56 4.93
N ASP A 442 15.68 44.38 6.25
CA ASP A 442 16.87 43.70 6.79
C ASP A 442 16.65 42.20 7.08
N TYR A 443 15.77 41.55 6.32
CA TYR A 443 15.45 40.15 6.55
C TYR A 443 16.65 39.22 6.27
N LYS A 444 16.88 38.28 7.18
CA LYS A 444 17.93 37.26 7.13
C LYS A 444 17.29 35.88 7.12
N ARG A 445 17.27 35.21 5.95
CA ARG A 445 16.61 33.90 5.78
C ARG A 445 17.16 32.82 6.70
N PHE A 446 18.46 32.86 6.97
CA PHE A 446 19.19 31.86 7.74
C PHE A 446 19.65 32.42 9.09
N LYS A 447 18.89 33.37 9.64
CA LYS A 447 19.19 33.99 10.94
C LYS A 447 19.48 32.94 12.01
N PHE A 448 20.55 33.13 12.77
CA PHE A 448 20.85 32.31 13.93
C PHE A 448 19.79 32.58 15.01
N THR A 449 19.20 31.51 15.53
CA THR A 449 18.25 31.57 16.63
C THR A 449 18.60 30.49 17.65
N GLU A 450 18.25 30.70 18.92
CA GLU A 450 18.39 29.67 19.96
C GLU A 450 17.65 28.37 19.58
N SER A 451 16.61 28.50 18.77
CA SER A 451 15.83 27.38 18.30
C SER A 451 16.44 26.66 17.08
N GLY A 452 17.48 27.19 16.45
CA GLY A 452 17.98 26.69 15.15
C GLY A 452 17.00 26.85 13.96
N ILE A 453 15.73 27.19 14.22
CA ILE A 453 14.71 27.49 13.21
C ILE A 453 14.76 28.99 12.91
N SER A 454 15.13 29.34 11.68
CA SER A 454 15.10 30.75 11.24
C SER A 454 13.66 31.17 10.90
N PRO A 455 13.23 32.40 11.22
CA PRO A 455 11.94 32.90 10.74
C PRO A 455 11.87 32.86 9.21
N ARG A 456 10.77 32.34 8.65
CA ARG A 456 10.61 32.13 7.21
C ARG A 456 9.63 33.12 6.59
N ALA A 457 10.11 34.01 5.75
CA ALA A 457 9.32 34.78 4.79
C ALA A 457 9.35 34.11 3.41
N PHE A 458 8.39 34.45 2.55
CA PHE A 458 8.25 33.85 1.22
C PHE A 458 8.81 34.74 0.11
N LEU A 459 9.15 34.15 -1.04
CA LEU A 459 9.52 34.94 -2.22
C LEU A 459 8.43 35.94 -2.58
N GLY A 460 8.84 37.16 -2.92
CA GLY A 460 7.93 38.29 -3.18
C GLY A 460 7.55 39.10 -1.92
N LYS A 461 7.93 38.67 -0.72
CA LYS A 461 7.70 39.40 0.54
C LYS A 461 8.92 40.17 1.06
N SER A 462 10.11 39.68 0.79
CA SER A 462 11.38 40.37 1.11
C SER A 462 12.47 39.97 0.12
N ILE A 463 13.59 40.70 0.11
CA ILE A 463 14.80 40.26 -0.58
C ILE A 463 15.38 39.07 0.19
N GLN A 464 15.67 37.99 -0.53
CA GLN A 464 16.22 36.76 0.02
C GLN A 464 17.18 36.14 -0.98
N TRP A 465 18.20 35.45 -0.49
CA TRP A 465 19.15 34.70 -1.29
C TRP A 465 19.12 33.25 -0.85
N TYR A 466 19.11 32.34 -1.82
CA TYR A 466 19.21 30.91 -1.62
C TYR A 466 20.34 30.42 -2.52
N THR A 467 21.22 29.56 -2.00
CA THR A 467 22.39 29.07 -2.73
C THR A 467 22.73 27.64 -2.33
N GLY A 468 23.33 26.87 -3.23
CA GLY A 468 23.82 25.52 -2.94
C GLY A 468 25.14 25.51 -2.17
N ASP A 469 25.89 26.62 -2.20
CA ASP A 469 27.08 26.82 -1.40
C ASP A 469 26.74 27.03 0.09
N GLU A 470 27.74 26.90 0.95
CA GLU A 470 27.59 27.38 2.32
C GLU A 470 27.36 28.89 2.34
N HIS A 471 26.58 29.36 3.32
CA HIS A 471 26.10 30.72 3.35
C HIS A 471 26.03 31.32 4.76
N ASN A 472 26.09 32.65 4.80
CA ASN A 472 25.81 33.42 6.02
C ASN A 472 24.29 33.60 6.24
N GLU A 473 23.91 34.30 7.32
CA GLU A 473 22.49 34.51 7.68
C GLU A 473 21.62 35.14 6.59
N ARG A 474 22.21 35.91 5.66
CA ARG A 474 21.48 36.52 4.53
C ARG A 474 21.27 35.57 3.36
N GLY A 475 22.02 34.47 3.29
CA GLY A 475 22.04 33.53 2.17
C GLY A 475 23.13 33.79 1.13
N ASN A 476 24.09 34.67 1.42
CA ASN A 476 25.24 34.91 0.54
C ASN A 476 26.33 33.89 0.81
N ILE A 477 27.05 33.50 -0.25
CA ILE A 477 28.16 32.54 -0.19
C ILE A 477 29.16 32.95 0.89
N SER A 478 29.55 31.99 1.73
CA SER A 478 30.56 32.17 2.77
C SER A 478 31.39 30.91 2.96
N GLU A 479 32.70 31.05 2.78
CA GLU A 479 33.70 30.02 3.06
C GLU A 479 34.40 30.25 4.42
N ASP A 480 33.90 31.19 5.22
CA ASP A 480 34.46 31.47 6.53
C ASP A 480 34.26 30.26 7.47
N PRO A 481 35.31 29.78 8.14
CA PRO A 481 35.23 28.56 8.94
C PRO A 481 34.30 28.67 10.15
N PHE A 482 34.15 29.86 10.74
CA PHE A 482 33.25 30.06 11.89
C PHE A 482 31.79 30.09 11.44
N VAL A 483 31.50 30.79 10.33
CA VAL A 483 30.17 30.77 9.72
C VAL A 483 29.80 29.35 9.29
N ARG A 484 30.73 28.62 8.69
CA ARG A 484 30.54 27.21 8.30
C ARG A 484 30.19 26.34 9.50
N GLU A 485 30.95 26.42 10.58
CA GLU A 485 30.71 25.62 11.79
C GLU A 485 29.32 25.91 12.38
N GLU A 486 28.98 27.19 12.57
CA GLU A 486 27.71 27.58 13.16
C GLU A 486 26.50 27.26 12.27
N MET A 487 26.58 27.54 10.97
CA MET A 487 25.47 27.29 10.06
C MET A 487 25.22 25.79 9.85
N TYR A 488 26.29 25.00 9.77
CA TYR A 488 26.19 23.55 9.69
C TYR A 488 25.57 22.96 10.96
N ARG A 489 26.09 23.37 12.13
CA ARG A 489 25.56 22.97 13.44
C ARG A 489 24.08 23.34 13.58
N LYS A 490 23.69 24.56 13.23
CA LYS A 490 22.29 25.01 13.21
C LYS A 490 21.38 24.08 12.40
N ARG A 491 21.80 23.65 11.20
CA ARG A 491 21.01 22.74 10.37
C ARG A 491 20.93 21.33 10.98
N MET A 492 22.00 20.86 11.62
CA MET A 492 22.05 19.53 12.23
C MET A 492 21.30 19.42 13.57
N GLU A 493 21.36 20.45 14.42
CA GLU A 493 20.70 20.47 15.74
C GLU A 493 19.16 20.42 15.64
N LYS A 494 18.58 20.72 14.47
CA LYS A 494 17.14 20.50 14.20
C LYS A 494 16.72 19.04 14.42
N ARG A 495 17.63 18.08 14.20
CA ARG A 495 17.42 16.65 14.45
C ARG A 495 16.94 16.38 15.87
N GLU A 496 17.56 17.01 16.87
CA GLU A 496 17.24 16.82 18.28
C GLU A 496 15.85 17.36 18.61
N LYS A 497 15.46 18.46 17.98
CA LYS A 497 14.13 19.06 18.12
C LYS A 497 13.05 18.16 17.57
N VAL A 498 13.27 17.54 16.41
CA VAL A 498 12.35 16.55 15.86
C VAL A 498 12.15 15.40 16.85
N LEU A 499 13.23 14.84 17.42
CA LEU A 499 13.14 13.77 18.42
C LEU A 499 12.35 14.18 19.68
N LYS A 500 12.45 15.44 20.09
CA LYS A 500 11.77 15.97 21.28
C LYS A 500 10.31 16.30 21.03
N GLU A 501 10.00 16.94 19.90
CA GLU A 501 8.70 17.57 19.64
C GLU A 501 7.75 16.69 18.83
N VAL A 502 8.27 15.75 18.02
CA VAL A 502 7.40 14.76 17.36
C VAL A 502 6.75 13.86 18.43
N PRO A 503 5.43 13.64 18.38
CA PRO A 503 4.75 12.78 19.35
C PRO A 503 5.24 11.32 19.29
N ASP A 504 5.30 10.65 20.43
CA ASP A 504 5.75 9.26 20.53
C ASP A 504 4.95 8.29 19.64
N ARG A 505 3.64 8.54 19.46
CA ARG A 505 2.77 7.77 18.53
C ARG A 505 3.20 7.85 17.06
N ASP A 506 3.89 8.92 16.68
CA ASP A 506 4.41 9.14 15.33
C ASP A 506 5.85 8.63 15.19
N LYS A 507 6.53 8.34 16.33
CA LYS A 507 7.82 7.65 16.38
C LYS A 507 7.68 6.15 16.23
N ALA A 508 6.85 5.52 17.06
CA ALA A 508 6.54 4.09 17.00
C ALA A 508 5.19 3.78 17.68
N LYS A 509 4.53 2.71 17.23
CA LYS A 509 3.25 2.24 17.81
C LYS A 509 3.41 0.83 18.38
N PHE A 510 3.00 0.65 19.62
CA PHE A 510 3.01 -0.62 20.33
C PHE A 510 1.63 -1.30 20.27
N TYR A 511 1.63 -2.62 20.08
CA TYR A 511 0.44 -3.46 20.03
C TYR A 511 0.67 -4.72 20.86
N GLY A 512 -0.24 -5.03 21.78
CA GLY A 512 -0.13 -6.17 22.70
C GLY A 512 -0.21 -5.73 24.16
N SER A 513 -0.01 -6.67 25.09
CA SER A 513 0.02 -6.40 26.53
C SER A 513 1.42 -6.03 27.00
N ASP A 514 1.54 -5.18 28.02
CA ASP A 514 2.84 -4.80 28.63
C ASP A 514 3.64 -5.98 29.22
N GLY A 515 2.98 -7.11 29.53
CA GLY A 515 3.60 -8.34 30.03
C GLY A 515 4.16 -9.27 28.95
N TYR A 516 4.52 -8.74 27.77
CA TYR A 516 5.03 -9.53 26.66
C TYR A 516 6.40 -10.16 26.97
N GLU A 517 6.61 -11.38 26.47
CA GLU A 517 7.92 -12.02 26.48
C GLU A 517 8.67 -11.79 25.17
N ASP A 518 7.95 -11.91 24.05
CA ASP A 518 8.52 -11.77 22.72
C ASP A 518 8.02 -10.48 22.06
N LEU A 519 8.92 -9.80 21.36
CA LEU A 519 8.62 -8.56 20.65
C LEU A 519 8.89 -8.73 19.16
N ILE A 520 7.85 -8.56 18.36
CA ILE A 520 7.96 -8.40 16.91
C ILE A 520 8.27 -6.94 16.59
N LEU A 521 9.39 -6.69 15.92
CA LEU A 521 9.75 -5.41 15.34
C LEU A 521 9.41 -5.40 13.86
N THR A 522 8.72 -4.37 13.41
CA THR A 522 8.32 -4.22 12.01
C THR A 522 8.12 -2.75 11.66
N TRP A 523 7.91 -2.47 10.38
CA TRP A 523 7.63 -1.14 9.85
C TRP A 523 6.93 -1.25 8.50
N GLY A 524 6.32 -0.17 8.00
CA GLY A 524 5.62 -0.22 6.72
C GLY A 524 4.54 -1.31 6.68
N THR A 525 4.23 -1.82 5.48
CA THR A 525 3.11 -2.76 5.28
C THR A 525 3.26 -4.12 5.96
N THR A 526 4.47 -4.53 6.35
CA THR A 526 4.65 -5.77 7.15
C THR A 526 4.02 -5.64 8.54
N LYS A 527 3.64 -4.42 8.97
CA LYS A 527 2.74 -4.17 10.11
C LYS A 527 1.47 -5.00 10.03
N GLY A 528 0.77 -4.98 8.88
CA GLY A 528 -0.55 -5.58 8.76
C GLY A 528 -0.53 -7.08 9.05
N ALA A 529 0.44 -7.79 8.47
CA ALA A 529 0.58 -9.24 8.64
C ALA A 529 0.96 -9.62 10.07
N ALA A 530 1.86 -8.86 10.69
CA ALA A 530 2.23 -9.06 12.08
C ALA A 530 1.07 -8.78 13.04
N LEU A 531 0.32 -7.70 12.81
CA LEU A 531 -0.85 -7.33 13.61
C LEU A 531 -1.97 -8.36 13.53
N ASP A 532 -2.31 -8.83 12.32
CA ASP A 532 -3.33 -9.86 12.12
C ASP A 532 -2.91 -11.22 12.71
N ALA A 533 -1.61 -11.51 12.79
CA ALA A 533 -1.09 -12.74 13.39
C ALA A 533 -1.12 -12.72 14.93
N LEU A 534 -1.03 -11.54 15.58
CA LEU A 534 -0.91 -11.41 17.03
C LEU A 534 -1.95 -12.21 17.84
N PRO A 535 -3.26 -12.21 17.51
CA PRO A 535 -4.24 -13.01 18.25
C PRO A 535 -3.92 -14.51 18.20
N THR A 536 -3.54 -15.02 17.03
CA THR A 536 -3.17 -16.42 16.85
C THR A 536 -1.88 -16.76 17.60
N LEU A 537 -0.88 -15.88 17.58
CA LEU A 537 0.37 -16.09 18.30
C LEU A 537 0.16 -16.09 19.82
N ASN A 538 -0.67 -15.19 20.34
CA ASN A 538 -0.99 -15.13 21.76
C ASN A 538 -1.81 -16.34 22.24
N ALA A 539 -2.67 -16.90 21.37
CA ALA A 539 -3.37 -18.16 21.65
C ALA A 539 -2.42 -19.37 21.81
N LEU A 540 -1.17 -19.28 21.35
CA LEU A 540 -0.12 -20.28 21.60
C LEU A 540 0.55 -20.14 22.99
N GLY A 541 0.09 -19.20 23.83
CA GLY A 541 0.54 -19.01 25.21
C GLY A 541 1.91 -18.35 25.35
N LYS A 542 2.30 -17.48 24.41
CA LYS A 542 3.65 -16.87 24.35
C LYS A 542 3.74 -15.38 24.64
N ASN A 543 2.64 -14.71 25.03
CA ASN A 543 2.58 -13.27 25.32
C ASN A 543 3.42 -12.46 24.32
N VAL A 544 2.97 -12.39 23.07
CA VAL A 544 3.68 -11.73 21.97
C VAL A 544 3.13 -10.32 21.77
N ALA A 545 4.02 -9.34 21.73
CA ALA A 545 3.71 -7.98 21.35
C ALA A 545 4.40 -7.59 20.03
N MET A 546 3.96 -6.48 19.45
CA MET A 546 4.54 -5.88 18.26
C MET A 546 4.86 -4.40 18.51
N LEU A 547 6.04 -3.96 18.08
CA LEU A 547 6.38 -2.55 17.95
C LEU A 547 6.58 -2.22 16.46
N GLN A 548 5.69 -1.39 15.93
CA GLN A 548 5.82 -0.80 14.62
C GLN A 548 6.67 0.48 14.73
N VAL A 549 7.86 0.49 14.16
CA VAL A 549 8.65 1.73 14.02
C VAL A 549 8.10 2.55 12.85
N ARG A 550 7.89 3.85 13.07
CA ARG A 550 7.24 4.76 12.10
C ARG A 550 8.19 5.88 11.67
N MET A 551 8.85 6.54 12.61
CA MET A 551 9.89 7.53 12.30
C MET A 551 11.24 6.83 12.17
N MET A 552 11.79 6.82 10.97
CA MET A 552 13.04 6.14 10.62
C MET A 552 14.25 7.05 10.76
N GLU A 553 14.04 8.35 10.54
CA GLU A 553 15.05 9.38 10.66
C GLU A 553 14.36 10.67 11.14
N PRO A 554 14.85 11.31 12.21
CA PRO A 554 15.82 10.77 13.16
C PRO A 554 15.30 9.52 13.88
N PHE A 555 16.15 8.52 14.06
CA PHE A 555 15.74 7.27 14.70
C PHE A 555 15.45 7.47 16.21
N PRO A 556 14.26 7.09 16.72
CA PRO A 556 13.82 7.35 18.08
C PRO A 556 14.34 6.30 19.08
N ALA A 557 15.67 6.19 19.22
CA ALA A 557 16.35 5.13 19.97
C ALA A 557 15.85 5.00 21.43
N ASP A 558 15.75 6.11 22.17
CA ASP A 558 15.33 6.10 23.58
C ASP A 558 13.90 5.60 23.76
N TYR A 559 13.00 5.94 22.82
CA TYR A 559 11.61 5.51 22.87
C TYR A 559 11.49 4.01 22.53
N VAL A 560 12.19 3.57 21.48
CA VAL A 560 12.23 2.16 21.07
C VAL A 560 12.86 1.29 22.18
N TRP A 561 13.90 1.78 22.85
CA TRP A 561 14.60 1.10 23.94
C TRP A 561 13.66 0.64 25.06
N LYS A 562 12.62 1.45 25.38
CA LYS A 562 11.60 1.11 26.40
C LYS A 562 10.91 -0.23 26.16
N PHE A 563 10.88 -0.69 24.91
CA PHE A 563 10.25 -1.94 24.52
C PHE A 563 11.27 -3.07 24.33
N ILE A 564 12.33 -2.82 23.57
CA ILE A 564 13.32 -3.86 23.26
C ILE A 564 14.11 -4.34 24.50
N ALA A 565 14.30 -3.48 25.50
CA ALA A 565 15.02 -3.85 26.73
C ALA A 565 14.28 -4.87 27.60
N LYS A 566 12.95 -4.95 27.47
CA LYS A 566 12.10 -5.90 28.22
C LYS A 566 11.93 -7.23 27.50
N ALA A 567 12.14 -7.26 26.18
CA ALA A 567 11.88 -8.41 25.36
C ALA A 567 12.92 -9.52 25.63
N ARG A 568 12.43 -10.74 25.90
CA ARG A 568 13.28 -11.94 25.97
C ARG A 568 13.77 -12.33 24.58
N ARG A 569 12.91 -12.21 23.56
CA ARG A 569 13.24 -12.46 22.16
C ARG A 569 12.75 -11.32 21.28
N ILE A 570 13.59 -10.90 20.35
CA ILE A 570 13.31 -9.85 19.38
C ILE A 570 13.28 -10.47 17.98
N VAL A 571 12.15 -10.32 17.30
CA VAL A 571 11.94 -10.83 15.94
C VAL A 571 11.75 -9.65 14.98
N SER A 572 12.65 -9.45 14.03
CA SER A 572 12.43 -8.47 12.95
C SER A 572 11.67 -9.11 11.79
N ILE A 573 10.59 -8.46 11.32
CA ILE A 573 9.83 -8.88 10.12
C ILE A 573 9.92 -7.78 9.07
N GLU A 574 10.55 -8.10 7.93
CA GLU A 574 10.83 -7.10 6.88
C GLU A 574 10.77 -7.70 5.47
N ALA A 575 10.32 -6.89 4.50
CA ALA A 575 10.31 -7.24 3.09
C ALA A 575 11.59 -6.79 2.36
N ASN A 576 12.76 -7.14 2.92
CA ASN A 576 14.06 -6.93 2.29
C ASN A 576 15.06 -8.03 2.68
N TYR A 577 16.21 -8.09 2.00
CA TYR A 577 17.19 -9.16 2.19
C TYR A 577 18.06 -9.00 3.45
N THR A 578 18.43 -7.77 3.80
CA THR A 578 19.44 -7.49 4.84
C THR A 578 18.85 -7.40 6.25
N GLY A 579 17.55 -7.10 6.37
CA GLY A 579 16.94 -6.66 7.62
C GLY A 579 17.41 -5.24 7.96
N GLN A 580 16.94 -4.26 7.19
CA GLN A 580 17.39 -2.87 7.33
C GLN A 580 16.91 -2.21 8.63
N LEU A 581 15.68 -2.49 9.08
CA LEU A 581 15.24 -2.08 10.41
C LEU A 581 16.05 -2.79 11.49
N ALA A 582 16.29 -4.09 11.35
CA ALA A 582 17.16 -4.82 12.27
C ALA A 582 18.56 -4.16 12.38
N TRP A 583 19.12 -3.71 11.26
CA TRP A 583 20.39 -2.96 11.25
C TRP A 583 20.27 -1.63 12.00
N LEU A 584 19.20 -0.85 11.80
CA LEU A 584 18.98 0.40 12.55
C LEU A 584 18.86 0.14 14.05
N ILE A 585 18.16 -0.92 14.46
CA ILE A 585 18.03 -1.31 15.87
C ILE A 585 19.40 -1.65 16.45
N SER A 586 20.19 -2.48 15.77
CA SER A 586 21.55 -2.79 16.21
C SER A 586 22.42 -1.54 16.30
N HIS A 587 22.35 -0.64 15.31
CA HIS A 587 23.16 0.58 15.24
C HIS A 587 22.81 1.59 16.34
N TYR A 588 21.52 1.93 16.47
CA TYR A 588 21.08 3.00 17.37
C TYR A 588 20.81 2.52 18.79
N CYS A 589 20.28 1.30 18.96
CA CYS A 589 19.94 0.76 20.28
C CYS A 589 21.03 -0.14 20.85
N ARG A 590 22.08 -0.47 20.09
CA ARG A 590 23.19 -1.35 20.53
C ARG A 590 22.70 -2.73 21.01
N ARG A 591 21.61 -3.22 20.44
CA ARG A 591 21.02 -4.54 20.71
C ARG A 591 20.73 -5.24 19.37
N GLU A 592 21.39 -6.36 19.14
CA GLU A 592 21.07 -7.22 17.99
C GLU A 592 19.67 -7.83 18.13
N VAL A 593 18.97 -7.94 17.01
CA VAL A 593 17.74 -8.74 16.93
C VAL A 593 18.08 -10.23 16.97
N ASP A 594 17.28 -11.02 17.69
CA ASP A 594 17.56 -12.45 17.88
C ASP A 594 17.15 -13.27 16.62
N TYR A 595 16.08 -12.86 15.95
CA TYR A 595 15.51 -13.55 14.80
C TYR A 595 15.15 -12.58 13.66
N ARG A 596 15.29 -13.04 12.41
CA ARG A 596 14.93 -12.28 11.21
C ARG A 596 13.99 -13.09 10.33
N VAL A 597 12.80 -12.57 10.07
CA VAL A 597 11.83 -13.10 9.10
C VAL A 597 11.80 -12.15 7.91
N LEU A 598 12.25 -12.63 6.77
CA LEU A 598 12.55 -11.78 5.63
C LEU A 598 11.84 -12.26 4.38
N LYS A 599 11.40 -11.32 3.54
CA LYS A 599 10.80 -11.60 2.24
C LYS A 599 11.37 -10.68 1.18
N TYR A 600 11.74 -11.21 0.03
CA TYR A 600 12.34 -10.42 -1.05
C TYR A 600 12.01 -10.97 -2.44
N ASN A 601 10.91 -11.73 -2.56
CA ASN A 601 10.41 -12.26 -3.83
C ASN A 601 9.44 -11.28 -4.56
N GLY A 602 9.22 -10.08 -4.01
CA GLY A 602 8.34 -9.07 -4.58
C GLY A 602 6.86 -9.18 -4.20
N ARG A 603 6.49 -10.11 -3.31
CA ARG A 603 5.11 -10.31 -2.83
C ARG A 603 4.96 -9.83 -1.39
N SER A 604 3.77 -9.36 -1.04
CA SER A 604 3.44 -8.97 0.32
C SER A 604 3.63 -10.14 1.30
N VAL A 605 4.06 -9.82 2.52
CA VAL A 605 4.06 -10.78 3.64
C VAL A 605 2.60 -11.05 4.05
N SER A 606 2.23 -12.32 4.21
CA SER A 606 0.89 -12.72 4.64
C SER A 606 0.81 -13.09 6.13
N GLU A 607 -0.40 -13.06 6.70
CA GLU A 607 -0.64 -13.46 8.10
C GLU A 607 -0.14 -14.89 8.38
N ASP A 608 -0.46 -15.83 7.49
CA ASP A 608 -0.09 -17.24 7.63
C ASP A 608 1.43 -17.47 7.55
N GLU A 609 2.14 -16.69 6.74
CA GLU A 609 3.59 -16.69 6.70
C GLU A 609 4.20 -16.25 8.02
N VAL A 610 3.65 -15.19 8.66
CA VAL A 610 4.11 -14.73 9.97
C VAL A 610 3.87 -15.80 11.04
N ILE A 611 2.70 -16.43 11.05
CA ILE A 611 2.36 -17.50 12.00
C ILE A 611 3.31 -18.70 11.81
N SER A 612 3.54 -19.10 10.57
CA SER A 612 4.45 -20.20 10.22
C SER A 612 5.89 -19.90 10.62
N ALA A 613 6.38 -18.69 10.32
CA ALA A 613 7.71 -18.27 10.70
C ALA A 613 7.90 -18.22 12.22
N TYR A 614 6.91 -17.72 12.96
CA TYR A 614 6.99 -17.66 14.41
C TYR A 614 7.08 -19.06 15.06
N ARG A 615 6.40 -20.07 14.50
CA ARG A 615 6.54 -21.47 14.97
C ARG A 615 7.98 -21.98 14.81
N ARG A 616 8.61 -21.72 13.67
CA ARG A 616 10.01 -22.08 13.38
C ARG A 616 11.01 -21.30 14.27
N ILE A 617 10.68 -20.06 14.63
CA ILE A 617 11.47 -19.27 15.59
C ILE A 617 11.48 -19.91 16.97
N ILE A 618 10.34 -20.45 17.43
CA ILE A 618 10.26 -21.19 18.70
C ILE A 618 11.15 -22.43 18.67
N GLU A 619 11.32 -23.06 17.50
CA GLU A 619 12.21 -24.20 17.29
C GLU A 619 13.69 -23.80 17.13
N GLY A 620 14.00 -22.49 17.12
CA GLY A 620 15.36 -21.96 17.15
C GLY A 620 15.91 -21.48 15.81
N GLU A 621 15.12 -21.46 14.74
CA GLU A 621 15.58 -21.00 13.43
C GLU A 621 15.75 -19.46 13.41
N ARG A 622 17.01 -19.00 13.33
CA ARG A 622 17.36 -17.57 13.47
C ARG A 622 17.01 -16.69 12.26
N ARG A 623 17.05 -17.25 11.05
CA ARG A 623 16.81 -16.51 9.81
C ARG A 623 15.87 -17.31 8.92
N ILE A 624 14.67 -16.77 8.74
CA ILE A 624 13.61 -17.39 7.94
C ILE A 624 13.39 -16.54 6.70
N VAL A 625 13.40 -17.18 5.54
CA VAL A 625 13.02 -16.57 4.28
C VAL A 625 11.62 -17.03 3.89
N LEU A 626 10.71 -16.08 3.74
CA LEU A 626 9.34 -16.29 3.32
C LEU A 626 9.27 -16.43 1.79
N THR A 627 8.43 -17.35 1.30
CA THR A 627 8.42 -17.75 -0.12
C THR A 627 7.04 -17.68 -0.77
N GLY A 628 5.99 -17.30 -0.04
CA GLY A 628 4.62 -17.29 -0.54
C GLY A 628 4.34 -16.24 -1.62
N GLY A 629 3.29 -16.50 -2.40
CA GLY A 629 2.80 -15.68 -3.50
C GLY A 629 3.14 -16.27 -4.88
N GLU A 630 2.16 -17.01 -5.43
CA GLU A 630 2.11 -17.76 -6.72
C GLU A 630 3.14 -18.88 -6.98
#